data_AF-A0A1F6Y7M0-F1
#
_entry.id   AF-A0A1F6Y7M0-F1
#
_cell.length_a   1.000
_cell.length_b   1.000
_cell.length_c   1.000
_cell.angle_alpha   90.00
_cell.angle_beta   90.00
_cell.angle_gamma   90.00
#
_symmetry.space_group_name_H-M   'P 1'
#
loop_
_entity.id
_entity.type
_entity.pdbx_description
1 polymer ?
#
loop_
_entity_poly.entity_id
_entity_poly.type
_entity_poly.pdbx_seq_one_letter_code
_entity_poly.pdbx_strand_id
1 'polypeptide(L)'
;MNKSVISFIVVIIVLAAAGFLILKSPVSVPAPNSVVPDVKQNVENYLRTNISTLSPVKAVLGGTWYVVSTTVDLEKNSGTVVYEDGHIQEIKNFFYTTDAKGEVISLTIE
;
A
#
# COMPACT_ATOMS: atom_id res chain seq x y z
N MET A 1 61.45 -9.22 13.78
CA MET A 1 60.06 -9.55 13.38
C MET A 1 60.11 -10.40 12.11
N ASN A 2 59.50 -11.58 12.13
CA ASN A 2 59.52 -12.59 11.07
C ASN A 2 58.56 -12.20 9.93
N LYS A 3 58.99 -12.38 8.67
CA LYS A 3 58.24 -12.01 7.46
C LYS A 3 56.82 -12.60 7.44
N SER A 4 56.63 -13.78 8.02
CA SER A 4 55.32 -14.45 8.14
C SER A 4 54.34 -13.73 9.08
N VAL A 5 54.82 -13.06 10.14
CA VAL A 5 53.96 -12.30 11.06
C VAL A 5 53.53 -10.97 10.44
N ILE A 6 54.39 -10.35 9.63
CA ILE A 6 54.06 -9.13 8.89
C ILE A 6 52.94 -9.41 7.87
N SER A 7 53.02 -10.55 7.15
CA SER A 7 52.01 -10.94 6.16
C SER A 7 50.61 -11.15 6.79
N PHE A 8 50.55 -11.80 7.95
CA PHE A 8 49.27 -12.04 8.66
C PHE A 8 48.60 -10.74 9.11
N ILE A 9 49.38 -9.76 9.59
CA ILE A 9 48.85 -8.46 10.03
C ILE A 9 48.25 -7.68 8.85
N VAL A 10 48.91 -7.71 7.69
CA VAL A 10 48.42 -7.02 6.48
C VAL A 10 47.09 -7.63 5.99
N VAL A 11 46.95 -8.96 6.01
CA VAL A 11 45.71 -9.64 5.59
C VAL A 11 44.52 -9.27 6.49
N ILE A 12 44.74 -9.19 7.81
CA ILE A 12 43.68 -8.80 8.77
C ILE A 12 43.24 -7.35 8.54
N ILE A 13 44.18 -6.44 8.28
CA ILE A 13 43.87 -5.03 7.99
C ILE A 13 43.06 -4.90 6.69
N VAL A 14 43.41 -5.66 5.66
CA VAL A 14 42.67 -5.65 4.37
C VAL A 14 41.26 -6.20 4.55
N LEU A 15 41.08 -7.28 5.31
CA LEU A 15 39.75 -7.84 5.60
C LEU A 15 38.88 -6.88 6.45
N ALA A 16 39.48 -6.18 7.41
CA ALA A 16 38.78 -5.17 8.20
C ALA A 16 38.35 -3.95 7.36
N ALA A 17 39.21 -3.50 6.43
CA ALA A 17 38.89 -2.41 5.51
C ALA A 17 37.79 -2.79 4.51
N ALA A 18 37.79 -4.03 4.01
CA ALA A 18 36.73 -4.54 3.13
C ALA A 18 35.38 -4.63 3.84
N GLY A 19 35.36 -5.07 5.11
CA GLY A 19 34.13 -5.11 5.92
C GLY A 19 33.53 -3.73 6.21
N PHE A 20 34.37 -2.71 6.41
CA PHE A 20 33.92 -1.34 6.69
C PHE A 20 33.25 -0.66 5.48
N LEU A 21 33.61 -1.05 4.26
CA LEU A 21 33.03 -0.49 3.03
C LEU A 21 31.63 -1.03 2.71
N ILE A 22 31.26 -2.21 3.20
CA ILE A 22 29.94 -2.83 2.94
C ILE A 22 28.84 -2.23 3.85
N LEU A 23 29.21 -1.59 4.96
CA LEU A 23 28.27 -0.98 5.91
C LEU A 23 27.85 0.46 5.55
N LYS A 24 28.45 1.08 4.53
CA LYS A 24 28.09 2.43 4.07
C LYS A 24 27.03 2.41 2.98
N SER A 25 25.97 1.62 3.16
CA SER A 25 24.76 1.86 2.38
C SER A 25 24.18 3.20 2.86
N PRO A 26 24.01 4.21 1.98
CA PRO A 26 23.36 5.44 2.39
C PRO A 26 21.93 5.09 2.81
N VAL A 27 21.64 5.23 4.11
CA VAL A 27 20.28 5.22 4.61
C VAL A 27 19.57 6.37 3.90
N SER A 28 18.64 6.07 3.01
CA SER A 28 17.78 7.06 2.39
C SER A 28 16.94 7.69 3.50
N VAL A 29 17.35 8.86 3.98
CA VAL A 29 16.54 9.66 4.89
C VAL A 29 15.31 10.10 4.10
N PRO A 30 14.08 9.69 4.47
CA PRO A 30 12.89 10.19 3.80
C PRO A 30 12.85 11.71 3.93
N ALA A 31 12.67 12.38 2.80
CA ALA A 31 12.56 13.83 2.75
C ALA A 31 11.37 14.31 3.61
N PRO A 32 11.45 15.49 4.25
CA PRO A 32 10.35 16.01 5.08
C PRO A 32 9.07 16.19 4.23
N ASN A 33 8.00 15.49 4.62
CA ASN A 33 6.59 15.71 4.27
C ASN A 33 6.27 16.23 2.86
N SER A 34 6.70 15.51 1.82
CA SER A 34 5.86 15.48 0.63
C SER A 34 4.62 14.69 1.03
N VAL A 35 3.44 15.32 1.06
CA VAL A 35 2.16 14.61 1.20
C VAL A 35 2.03 13.71 -0.02
N VAL A 36 2.58 12.50 0.06
CA VAL A 36 2.33 11.47 -0.94
C VAL A 36 0.86 11.09 -0.74
N PRO A 37 0.00 11.30 -1.74
CA PRO A 37 -1.39 10.90 -1.63
C PRO A 37 -1.48 9.40 -1.33
N ASP A 38 -2.12 9.03 -0.24
CA ASP A 38 -2.47 7.63 0.02
C ASP A 38 -3.76 7.31 -0.75
N VAL A 39 -3.63 7.20 -2.07
CA VAL A 39 -4.75 6.94 -3.00
C VAL A 39 -5.53 5.70 -2.56
N LYS A 40 -4.82 4.66 -2.11
CA LYS A 40 -5.45 3.42 -1.65
C LYS A 40 -6.36 3.71 -0.46
N GLN A 41 -5.85 4.39 0.57
CA GLN A 41 -6.64 4.74 1.74
C GLN A 41 -7.85 5.62 1.38
N ASN A 42 -7.67 6.57 0.44
CA ASN A 42 -8.75 7.43 -0.04
C ASN A 42 -9.88 6.63 -0.72
N VAL A 43 -9.53 5.67 -1.58
CA VAL A 43 -10.49 4.77 -2.23
C VAL A 43 -11.23 3.90 -1.20
N GLU A 44 -10.51 3.31 -0.25
CA GLU A 44 -11.11 2.48 0.79
C GLU A 44 -12.08 3.29 1.68
N ASN A 45 -11.72 4.52 2.03
CA ASN A 45 -12.57 5.44 2.79
C ASN A 45 -13.83 5.84 1.99
N TYR A 46 -13.67 6.13 0.69
CA TYR A 46 -14.78 6.48 -0.18
C TYR A 46 -15.79 5.33 -0.27
N LEU A 47 -15.31 4.08 -0.48
CA LEU A 47 -16.17 2.89 -0.48
C LEU A 47 -16.91 2.75 0.84
N ARG A 48 -16.22 2.81 1.98
CA ARG A 48 -16.85 2.67 3.31
C ARG A 48 -17.94 3.69 3.57
N THR A 49 -17.73 4.92 3.13
CA THR A 49 -18.67 6.03 3.35
C THR A 49 -19.88 5.96 2.42
N ASN A 50 -19.70 5.44 1.20
CA ASN A 50 -20.70 5.56 0.14
C ASN A 50 -21.31 4.22 -0.31
N ILE A 51 -20.89 3.06 0.25
CA ILE A 51 -21.30 1.73 -0.25
C ILE A 51 -22.82 1.55 -0.33
N SER A 52 -23.57 2.14 0.61
CA SER A 52 -25.03 2.08 0.61
C SER A 52 -25.69 2.78 -0.60
N THR A 53 -25.03 3.79 -1.17
CA THR A 53 -25.46 4.48 -2.39
C THR A 53 -24.86 3.86 -3.64
N LEU A 54 -23.64 3.31 -3.54
CA LEU A 54 -22.92 2.73 -4.66
C LEU A 54 -23.40 1.32 -5.04
N SER A 55 -23.98 0.56 -4.10
CA SER A 55 -24.40 -0.80 -4.37
C SER A 55 -25.48 -0.86 -5.46
N PRO A 56 -25.30 -1.65 -6.53
CA PRO A 56 -26.35 -1.88 -7.53
C PRO A 56 -27.45 -2.82 -7.00
N VAL A 57 -27.20 -3.48 -5.86
CA VAL A 57 -28.13 -4.40 -5.20
C VAL A 57 -28.81 -3.68 -4.04
N LYS A 58 -30.14 -3.75 -3.99
CA LYS A 58 -30.91 -3.20 -2.86
C LYS A 58 -30.69 -4.05 -1.61
N ALA A 59 -30.44 -3.39 -0.48
CA ALA A 59 -30.44 -4.06 0.81
C ALA A 59 -31.82 -4.65 1.12
N VAL A 60 -31.85 -5.75 1.86
CA VAL A 60 -33.06 -6.49 2.19
C VAL A 60 -33.46 -6.27 3.65
N LEU A 61 -34.76 -6.43 3.94
CA LEU A 61 -35.30 -6.37 5.31
C LEU A 61 -34.95 -5.10 6.10
N GLY A 62 -34.68 -4.00 5.41
CA GLY A 62 -34.26 -2.74 6.04
C GLY A 62 -32.80 -2.71 6.48
N GLY A 63 -31.96 -3.62 5.98
CA GLY A 63 -30.51 -3.61 6.17
C GLY A 63 -29.83 -2.38 5.55
N THR A 64 -28.57 -2.18 5.96
CA THR A 64 -27.70 -1.10 5.47
C THR A 64 -26.39 -1.73 5.02
N TRP A 65 -25.88 -1.36 3.86
CA TRP A 65 -24.64 -1.93 3.33
C TRP A 65 -23.40 -1.43 4.09
N TYR A 66 -22.48 -2.34 4.41
CA TYR A 66 -21.18 -2.09 5.02
C TYR A 66 -20.07 -2.83 4.29
N VAL A 67 -18.91 -2.19 4.14
CA VAL A 67 -17.72 -2.81 3.52
C VAL A 67 -17.04 -3.76 4.51
N VAL A 68 -16.91 -5.03 4.11
CA VAL A 68 -16.19 -6.07 4.84
C VAL A 68 -14.70 -6.04 4.48
N SER A 69 -14.37 -6.06 3.19
CA SER A 69 -13.00 -6.04 2.71
C SER A 69 -12.87 -5.45 1.31
N THR A 70 -11.65 -5.01 0.97
CA THR A 70 -11.32 -4.36 -0.30
C THR A 70 -9.98 -4.84 -0.81
N THR A 71 -9.88 -5.01 -2.12
CA THR A 71 -8.61 -5.11 -2.85
C THR A 71 -8.56 -3.99 -3.86
N VAL A 72 -7.51 -3.16 -3.82
CA VAL A 72 -7.33 -2.01 -4.71
C VAL A 72 -6.12 -2.25 -5.61
N ASP A 73 -6.33 -2.18 -6.91
CA ASP A 73 -5.29 -2.18 -7.95
C ASP A 73 -5.07 -0.73 -8.42
N LEU A 74 -3.97 -0.13 -7.94
CA LEU A 74 -3.57 1.24 -8.23
C LEU A 74 -3.08 1.43 -9.68
N GLU A 75 -2.64 0.37 -10.34
CA GLU A 75 -2.17 0.46 -11.73
C GLU A 75 -3.34 0.53 -12.70
N LYS A 76 -4.43 -0.18 -12.39
CA LYS A 76 -5.63 -0.24 -13.22
C LYS A 76 -6.76 0.70 -12.77
N ASN A 77 -6.58 1.41 -11.66
CA ASN A 77 -7.63 2.19 -11.01
C ASN A 77 -8.93 1.39 -10.80
N SER A 78 -8.77 0.17 -10.30
CA SER A 78 -9.88 -0.76 -10.14
C SER A 78 -9.70 -1.63 -8.90
N GLY A 79 -10.66 -2.50 -8.61
CA GLY A 79 -10.54 -3.41 -7.50
C GLY A 79 -11.78 -4.28 -7.30
N THR A 80 -11.78 -4.98 -6.18
CA THR A 80 -12.91 -5.80 -5.73
C THR A 80 -13.29 -5.37 -4.32
N VAL A 81 -14.60 -5.22 -4.07
CA VAL A 81 -15.16 -4.91 -2.76
C VAL A 81 -16.09 -6.04 -2.32
N VAL A 82 -15.93 -6.48 -1.08
CA VAL A 82 -16.84 -7.36 -0.38
C VAL A 82 -17.63 -6.53 0.62
N TYR A 83 -18.95 -6.63 0.58
CA TYR A 83 -19.83 -5.84 1.43
C TYR A 83 -21.12 -6.60 1.75
N GLU A 84 -21.73 -6.28 2.89
CA GLU A 84 -22.90 -6.98 3.42
C GLU A 84 -23.91 -6.03 4.05
N ASP A 85 -25.17 -6.44 4.14
CA ASP A 85 -26.25 -5.64 4.78
C ASP A 85 -26.74 -6.20 6.12
N GLY A 86 -26.06 -7.22 6.63
CA GLY A 86 -26.45 -8.01 7.79
C GLY A 86 -27.31 -9.24 7.47
N HIS A 87 -27.78 -9.40 6.23
CA HIS A 87 -28.56 -10.56 5.78
C HIS A 87 -27.96 -11.25 4.54
N ILE A 88 -27.46 -10.46 3.58
CA ILE A 88 -26.81 -10.93 2.35
C ILE A 88 -25.44 -10.25 2.17
N GLN A 89 -24.55 -10.92 1.42
CA GLN A 89 -23.22 -10.45 1.10
C GLN A 89 -23.02 -10.45 -0.42
N GLU A 90 -22.40 -9.39 -0.93
CA GLU A 90 -22.04 -9.21 -2.33
C GLU A 90 -20.51 -9.13 -2.49
N ILE A 91 -20.04 -9.56 -3.66
CA ILE A 91 -18.64 -9.38 -4.10
C ILE A 91 -18.71 -8.77 -5.49
N LYS A 92 -18.20 -7.54 -5.62
CA LYS A 92 -18.32 -6.77 -6.85
C LYS A 92 -17.01 -6.13 -7.26
N ASN A 93 -16.85 -5.94 -8.55
CA ASN A 93 -15.74 -5.17 -9.07
C ASN A 93 -16.09 -3.68 -9.02
N PHE A 94 -15.07 -2.84 -8.90
CA PHE A 94 -15.25 -1.40 -9.01
C PHE A 94 -14.13 -0.76 -9.82
N PHE A 95 -14.45 0.40 -10.37
CA PHE A 95 -13.52 1.29 -11.06
C PHE A 95 -13.61 2.67 -10.44
N TYR A 96 -12.49 3.38 -10.35
CA TYR A 96 -12.44 4.71 -9.75
C TYR A 96 -11.59 5.68 -10.56
N THR A 97 -11.79 6.97 -10.32
CA THR A 97 -10.92 8.04 -10.82
C THR A 97 -10.54 8.95 -9.66
N THR A 98 -9.31 9.47 -9.67
CA THR A 98 -8.83 10.42 -8.67
C THR A 98 -8.34 11.72 -9.29
N ASP A 99 -8.32 12.78 -8.49
CA ASP A 99 -7.67 14.03 -8.83
C ASP A 99 -6.14 13.97 -8.64
N ALA A 100 -5.46 15.09 -8.90
CA ALA A 100 -4.01 15.22 -8.72
C ALA A 100 -3.55 15.09 -7.25
N LYS A 101 -4.48 15.18 -6.29
CA LYS A 101 -4.23 15.01 -4.85
C LYS A 101 -4.59 13.60 -4.37
N GLY A 102 -5.03 12.71 -5.27
CA GLY A 102 -5.44 11.34 -4.94
C GLY A 102 -6.84 11.25 -4.33
N GLU A 103 -7.64 12.31 -4.39
CA GLU A 103 -9.03 12.29 -3.91
C GLU A 103 -9.94 11.65 -4.96
N VAL A 104 -10.88 10.81 -4.53
CA VAL A 104 -11.80 10.11 -5.43
C VAL A 104 -12.82 11.09 -6.03
N ILE A 105 -12.82 11.21 -7.36
CA ILE A 105 -13.78 12.04 -8.12
C ILE A 105 -15.00 11.19 -8.49
N SER A 106 -14.79 9.93 -8.87
CA SER A 106 -15.86 9.00 -9.20
C SER A 106 -15.48 7.57 -8.86
N LEU A 107 -16.47 6.76 -8.51
CA LEU A 107 -16.33 5.32 -8.30
C LEU A 107 -17.63 4.63 -8.71
N THR A 108 -17.53 3.54 -9.49
CA THR A 108 -18.67 2.75 -9.97
C THR A 108 -18.47 1.27 -9.61
N ILE A 109 -19.55 0.60 -9.23
CA ILE A 109 -19.58 -0.84 -8.89
C ILE A 109 -20.32 -1.61 -10.00
N GLU A 110 -19.76 -2.72 -10.46
CA GLU A 110 -20.31 -3.62 -11.51
C GLU A 110 -20.59 -5.04 -10.96
#